data_AF-A0AAV9NVC5-F1
#
_entry.id   AF-A0AAV9NVC5-F1
#
_cell.length_a   1.000
_cell.length_b   1.000
_cell.length_c   1.000
_cell.angle_alpha   90.00
_cell.angle_beta   90.00
_cell.angle_gamma   90.00
#
_symmetry.space_group_name_H-M   'P 1'
#
loop_
_entity.id
_entity.type
_entity.pdbx_description
1 polymer ?
#
loop_
_entity_poly.entity_id
_entity_poly.type
_entity_poly.pdbx_seq_one_letter_code
_entity_poly.pdbx_strand_id
1 'polypeptide(L)'
;MHYSLALSFLAISGTRALPHYAARAADTSITVSLSNGKTLNTDSKFGEQLPQTISVADGPFTTVNLTLGADVDLQDLRCQIVDVDKKPIVVLRGGNVDITFADGGAGAWTLREPSKVSSITCDPKFKKISPDDDRLNLKVILSNILTETTSQTDFKAGVLEKTSPNGSVGPYKTVELKVGEFVAVQTQRCQVLDKAGKPVTVKRNGVTDITFADGGAGEWTFNADTKIEKIICDPKFVADPQ
;
A
#
# COMPACT_ATOMS: atom_id res chain seq x y z
N MET A 1 51.62 -83.47 37.52
CA MET A 1 51.73 -83.28 36.06
C MET A 1 50.32 -83.06 35.52
N HIS A 2 50.18 -82.06 34.65
CA HIS A 2 49.00 -81.68 33.86
C HIS A 2 47.98 -80.71 34.48
N TYR A 3 48.11 -79.47 33.99
CA TYR A 3 47.18 -78.34 33.96
C TYR A 3 45.87 -78.68 33.23
N SER A 4 44.78 -77.97 33.57
CA SER A 4 43.77 -77.53 32.59
C SER A 4 43.00 -76.31 33.10
N LEU A 5 43.26 -75.18 32.44
CA LEU A 5 42.43 -73.97 32.42
C LEU A 5 41.16 -74.25 31.61
N ALA A 6 40.03 -73.64 32.00
CA ALA A 6 38.92 -73.41 31.08
C ALA A 6 38.31 -72.01 31.29
N LEU A 7 38.29 -71.29 30.18
CA LEU A 7 37.96 -69.88 29.95
C LEU A 7 36.46 -69.58 30.06
N SER A 8 36.11 -68.46 30.69
CA SER A 8 34.77 -67.84 30.64
C SER A 8 34.65 -66.92 29.43
N PHE A 9 33.64 -67.13 28.57
CA PHE A 9 33.25 -66.19 27.51
C PHE A 9 32.09 -65.31 27.99
N LEU A 10 32.34 -64.01 28.19
CA LEU A 10 31.29 -62.98 28.33
C LEU A 10 31.02 -62.38 26.94
N ALA A 11 29.86 -62.69 26.37
CA ALA A 11 29.38 -62.06 25.15
C ALA A 11 28.83 -60.66 25.47
N ILE A 12 29.57 -59.62 25.11
CA ILE A 12 29.12 -58.23 25.17
C ILE A 12 28.26 -57.98 23.92
N SER A 13 26.95 -58.00 24.08
CA SER A 13 26.00 -57.54 23.07
C SER A 13 26.06 -56.01 22.95
N GLY A 14 26.89 -55.52 22.04
CA GLY A 14 26.93 -54.11 21.67
C GLY A 14 25.68 -53.71 20.89
N THR A 15 24.74 -53.02 21.54
CA THR A 15 23.67 -52.29 20.85
C THR A 15 24.27 -51.13 20.08
N ARG A 16 24.30 -51.22 18.75
CA ARG A 16 24.60 -50.06 17.89
C ARG A 16 23.37 -49.14 17.89
N ALA A 17 23.43 -48.07 18.66
CA ALA A 17 22.56 -46.92 18.46
C ALA A 17 22.96 -46.29 17.11
N LEU A 18 22.12 -46.48 16.09
CA LEU A 18 22.24 -45.72 14.84
C LEU A 18 21.94 -44.25 15.18
N PRO A 19 22.79 -43.29 14.79
CA PRO A 19 22.48 -41.88 14.96
C PRO A 19 21.27 -41.56 14.08
N HIS A 20 20.13 -41.28 14.71
CA HIS A 20 18.98 -40.70 14.05
C HIS A 20 19.32 -39.25 13.65
N TYR A 21 20.02 -39.08 12.53
CA TYR A 21 19.97 -37.83 11.79
C TYR A 21 18.57 -37.75 11.18
N ALA A 22 17.60 -37.29 11.98
CA ALA A 22 16.34 -36.80 11.45
C ALA A 22 16.70 -35.61 10.55
N ALA A 23 16.73 -35.83 9.24
CA ALA A 23 16.83 -34.73 8.28
C ALA A 23 15.70 -33.76 8.63
N ARG A 24 16.05 -32.54 9.05
CA ARG A 24 15.08 -31.49 9.29
C ARG A 24 14.33 -31.28 7.98
N ALA A 25 13.02 -31.50 7.98
CA ALA A 25 12.20 -31.18 6.82
C ALA A 25 12.36 -29.67 6.56
N ALA A 26 12.71 -29.31 5.33
CA ALA A 26 12.80 -27.91 4.93
C ALA A 26 11.40 -27.27 5.05
N ASP A 27 11.35 -26.08 5.65
CA ASP A 27 10.16 -25.27 5.76
C ASP A 27 10.09 -24.28 4.60
N THR A 28 9.62 -24.80 3.46
CA THR A 28 9.39 -24.05 2.21
C THR A 28 7.95 -23.55 2.11
N SER A 29 7.27 -23.38 3.25
CA SER A 29 5.85 -23.04 3.26
C SER A 29 5.61 -21.57 2.87
N ILE A 30 4.68 -21.33 1.94
CA ILE A 30 4.20 -19.98 1.61
C ILE A 30 2.70 -19.97 1.87
N THR A 31 2.27 -19.25 2.91
CA THR A 31 0.87 -19.23 3.32
C THR A 31 0.34 -17.80 3.38
N VAL A 32 -0.79 -17.55 2.72
CA VAL A 32 -1.55 -16.31 2.89
C VAL A 32 -2.81 -16.60 3.68
N SER A 33 -2.96 -15.93 4.82
CA SER A 33 -4.13 -16.04 5.70
C SER A 33 -4.98 -14.78 5.64
N LEU A 34 -6.25 -14.92 5.30
CA LEU A 34 -7.26 -13.87 5.37
C LEU A 34 -8.13 -14.08 6.61
N SER A 35 -8.47 -12.99 7.31
CA SER A 35 -9.31 -13.06 8.52
C SER A 35 -10.23 -11.86 8.65
N ASN A 36 -11.39 -12.04 9.28
CA ASN A 36 -12.26 -10.98 9.75
C ASN A 36 -12.19 -10.74 11.28
N GLY A 37 -11.22 -11.38 11.96
CA GLY A 37 -11.05 -11.30 13.42
C GLY A 37 -12.15 -11.99 14.23
N LYS A 38 -13.05 -12.75 13.58
CA LYS A 38 -14.17 -13.44 14.20
C LYS A 38 -14.20 -14.91 13.76
N THR A 39 -15.02 -15.23 12.77
CA THR A 39 -15.36 -16.60 12.37
C THR A 39 -14.86 -16.97 10.98
N LEU A 40 -14.52 -15.99 10.15
CA LEU A 40 -14.09 -16.22 8.78
C LEU A 40 -12.57 -16.13 8.71
N ASN A 41 -11.94 -17.28 8.47
CA ASN A 41 -10.51 -17.38 8.22
C ASN A 41 -10.30 -18.26 6.99
N THR A 42 -9.41 -17.85 6.09
CA THR A 42 -9.08 -18.61 4.89
C THR A 42 -7.57 -18.62 4.71
N ASP A 43 -7.00 -19.82 4.66
CA ASP A 43 -5.58 -20.02 4.39
C ASP A 43 -5.38 -20.53 2.96
N SER A 44 -4.53 -19.86 2.22
CA SER A 44 -4.12 -20.23 0.86
C SER A 44 -2.64 -20.59 0.85
N LYS A 45 -2.32 -21.79 0.35
CA LYS A 45 -0.94 -22.28 0.26
C LYS A 45 -0.43 -22.13 -1.16
N PHE A 46 0.79 -21.61 -1.28
CA PHE A 46 1.48 -21.41 -2.54
C PHE A 46 2.74 -22.28 -2.60
N GLY A 47 3.16 -22.62 -3.81
CA GLY A 47 4.48 -23.19 -4.06
C GLY A 47 5.49 -22.12 -4.47
N GLU A 48 6.77 -22.48 -4.52
CA GLU A 48 7.85 -21.56 -4.91
C GLU A 48 7.93 -21.29 -6.42
N GLN A 49 7.19 -22.05 -7.24
CA GLN A 49 7.07 -21.80 -8.68
C GLN A 49 6.13 -20.62 -8.95
N LEU A 50 6.66 -19.40 -8.84
CA LEU A 50 5.92 -18.14 -8.94
C LEU A 50 6.05 -17.48 -10.33
N PRO A 51 5.08 -16.67 -10.77
CA PRO A 51 3.90 -16.21 -10.03
C PRO A 51 2.78 -17.25 -9.92
N GLN A 52 1.97 -17.12 -8.88
CA GLN A 52 0.79 -17.96 -8.66
C GLN A 52 -0.41 -17.11 -8.23
N THR A 53 -1.60 -17.53 -8.65
CA THR A 53 -2.88 -16.88 -8.29
C THR A 53 -3.86 -17.93 -7.79
N ILE A 54 -4.49 -17.66 -6.64
CA ILE A 54 -5.53 -18.49 -6.05
C ILE A 54 -6.82 -17.68 -5.94
N SER A 55 -7.93 -18.29 -6.36
CA SER A 55 -9.28 -17.73 -6.18
C SER A 55 -9.79 -18.01 -4.76
N VAL A 56 -10.35 -17.00 -4.11
CA VAL A 56 -10.95 -17.09 -2.77
C VAL A 56 -12.44 -16.85 -2.82
N ALA A 57 -12.87 -15.77 -3.49
CA ALA A 57 -14.25 -15.36 -3.69
C ALA A 57 -15.12 -15.35 -2.41
N ASP A 58 -14.58 -14.80 -1.31
CA ASP A 58 -15.24 -14.76 0.00
C ASP A 58 -14.98 -13.41 0.73
N GLY A 59 -15.63 -13.19 1.88
CA GLY A 59 -15.45 -12.04 2.76
C GLY A 59 -16.76 -11.52 3.38
N PRO A 60 -16.71 -10.39 4.11
CA PRO A 60 -15.60 -9.44 4.16
C PRO A 60 -14.47 -9.86 5.12
N PHE A 61 -13.24 -9.64 4.67
CA PHE A 61 -12.04 -9.76 5.49
C PHE A 61 -11.56 -8.38 5.96
N THR A 62 -10.90 -8.35 7.11
CA THR A 62 -10.32 -7.13 7.70
C THR A 62 -8.81 -7.17 7.76
N THR A 63 -8.20 -8.36 7.68
CA THR A 63 -6.74 -8.53 7.72
C THR A 63 -6.26 -9.56 6.71
N VAL A 64 -5.01 -9.40 6.27
CA VAL A 64 -4.28 -10.38 5.46
C VAL A 64 -2.87 -10.56 6.00
N ASN A 65 -2.40 -11.80 6.09
CA ASN A 65 -1.05 -12.11 6.54
C ASN A 65 -0.35 -12.99 5.50
N LEU A 66 0.90 -12.67 5.16
CA LEU A 66 1.78 -13.60 4.44
C LEU A 66 2.73 -14.18 5.48
N THR A 67 2.90 -15.51 5.47
CA THR A 67 3.88 -16.21 6.28
C THR A 67 4.77 -17.02 5.36
N LEU A 68 6.07 -16.78 5.46
CA LEU A 68 7.11 -17.52 4.73
C LEU A 68 7.84 -18.44 5.70
N GLY A 69 7.99 -19.69 5.30
CA GLY A 69 8.85 -20.64 5.97
C GLY A 69 10.32 -20.21 5.90
N ALA A 70 11.10 -20.66 6.88
CA ALA A 70 12.50 -20.23 7.01
C ALA A 70 13.40 -20.64 5.83
N ASP A 71 12.99 -21.65 5.06
CA ASP A 71 13.75 -22.21 3.94
C ASP A 71 13.18 -21.78 2.57
N VAL A 72 12.25 -20.81 2.52
CA VAL A 72 11.77 -20.22 1.26
C VAL A 72 12.85 -19.31 0.66
N ASP A 73 13.20 -19.53 -0.61
CA ASP A 73 14.25 -18.75 -1.29
C ASP A 73 13.94 -17.24 -1.38
N LEU A 74 12.67 -16.90 -1.64
CA LEU A 74 12.21 -15.52 -1.85
C LEU A 74 11.65 -14.91 -0.57
N GLN A 75 12.52 -14.64 0.41
CA GLN A 75 12.13 -14.03 1.69
C GLN A 75 11.56 -12.60 1.56
N ASP A 76 11.76 -11.94 0.41
CA ASP A 76 11.18 -10.64 0.07
C ASP A 76 9.90 -10.73 -0.77
N LEU A 77 9.35 -11.95 -0.94
CA LEU A 77 8.13 -12.19 -1.72
C LEU A 77 6.99 -11.29 -1.24
N ARG A 78 6.27 -10.76 -2.23
CA ARG A 78 5.05 -9.98 -2.00
C ARG A 78 3.87 -10.64 -2.68
N CYS A 79 2.71 -10.46 -2.08
CA CYS A 79 1.43 -10.85 -2.63
C CYS A 79 0.50 -9.65 -2.73
N GLN A 80 -0.50 -9.75 -3.59
CA GLN A 80 -1.56 -8.78 -3.77
C GLN A 80 -2.90 -9.49 -3.63
N ILE A 81 -3.85 -8.83 -2.99
CA ILE A 81 -5.25 -9.24 -2.98
C ILE A 81 -6.07 -8.24 -3.80
N VAL A 82 -7.03 -8.76 -4.56
CA VAL A 82 -7.94 -7.96 -5.37
C VAL A 82 -9.39 -8.25 -4.99
N ASP A 83 -10.24 -7.26 -5.14
CA ASP A 83 -11.67 -7.37 -4.87
C ASP A 83 -12.43 -8.10 -6.00
N VAL A 84 -13.75 -8.16 -5.87
CA VAL A 84 -14.65 -8.77 -6.86
C VAL A 84 -14.68 -8.04 -8.20
N ASP A 85 -14.34 -6.75 -8.21
CA ASP A 85 -14.25 -5.90 -9.40
C ASP A 85 -12.82 -5.88 -10.00
N LYS A 86 -11.95 -6.76 -9.51
CA LYS A 86 -10.54 -6.89 -9.92
C LYS A 86 -9.69 -5.65 -9.62
N LYS A 87 -10.09 -4.85 -8.64
CA LYS A 87 -9.28 -3.73 -8.15
C LYS A 87 -8.37 -4.19 -7.01
N PRO A 88 -7.11 -3.71 -6.94
CA PRO A 88 -6.25 -3.95 -5.80
C PRO A 88 -6.86 -3.44 -4.50
N ILE A 89 -6.80 -4.24 -3.44
CA ILE A 89 -7.24 -3.82 -2.11
C ILE A 89 -6.06 -3.18 -1.38
N VAL A 90 -6.29 -2.00 -0.81
CA VAL A 90 -5.28 -1.27 -0.05
C VAL A 90 -5.11 -1.88 1.34
N VAL A 91 -3.86 -2.14 1.72
CA VAL A 91 -3.45 -2.73 2.98
C VAL A 91 -2.54 -1.79 3.77
N LEU A 92 -2.62 -1.89 5.09
CA LEU A 92 -1.99 -1.00 6.07
C LEU A 92 -1.17 -1.80 7.08
N ARG A 93 0.07 -1.40 7.34
CA ARG A 93 0.87 -1.96 8.45
C ARG A 93 1.96 -0.99 8.91
N GLY A 94 1.96 -0.67 10.21
CA GLY A 94 2.97 0.21 10.82
C GLY A 94 3.09 1.57 10.12
N GLY A 95 1.98 2.17 9.70
CA GLY A 95 1.94 3.45 8.97
C GLY A 95 2.21 3.34 7.46
N ASN A 96 2.61 2.17 6.95
CA ASN A 96 2.74 1.97 5.51
C ASN A 96 1.36 1.75 4.86
N VAL A 97 1.18 2.32 3.67
CA VAL A 97 0.05 2.09 2.78
C VAL A 97 0.57 1.42 1.52
N ASP A 98 -0.05 0.32 1.11
CA ASP A 98 0.37 -0.42 -0.08
C ASP A 98 -0.82 -1.18 -0.70
N ILE A 99 -0.64 -1.73 -1.90
CA ILE A 99 -1.56 -2.70 -2.53
C ILE A 99 -0.93 -4.09 -2.63
N THR A 100 0.32 -4.22 -2.20
CA THR A 100 1.05 -5.47 -2.07
C THR A 100 1.56 -5.60 -0.64
N PHE A 101 1.59 -6.82 -0.12
CA PHE A 101 2.03 -7.10 1.24
C PHE A 101 3.09 -8.19 1.24
N ALA A 102 3.99 -8.12 2.23
CA ALA A 102 5.02 -9.11 2.50
C ALA A 102 4.88 -9.60 3.94
N ASP A 103 5.51 -10.73 4.27
CA ASP A 103 5.61 -11.23 5.64
C ASP A 103 6.33 -10.19 6.51
N GLY A 104 7.63 -9.97 6.31
CA GLY A 104 8.39 -8.96 7.04
C GLY A 104 8.35 -9.07 8.57
N GLY A 105 7.89 -10.20 9.12
CA GLY A 105 7.95 -10.54 10.55
C GLY A 105 7.13 -9.64 11.49
N ALA A 106 6.29 -8.75 10.96
CA ALA A 106 5.53 -7.76 11.74
C ALA A 106 4.04 -8.12 11.92
N GLY A 107 3.68 -9.38 11.62
CA GLY A 107 2.31 -9.87 11.68
C GLY A 107 1.41 -9.35 10.56
N ALA A 108 0.10 -9.52 10.75
CA ALA A 108 -0.89 -9.27 9.72
C ALA A 108 -0.98 -7.79 9.28
N TRP A 109 -1.27 -7.59 8.00
CA TRP A 109 -1.70 -6.32 7.45
C TRP A 109 -3.20 -6.14 7.68
N THR A 110 -3.62 -4.90 7.90
CA THR A 110 -5.03 -4.52 7.97
C THR A 110 -5.50 -4.05 6.60
N LEU A 111 -6.65 -4.51 6.13
CA LEU A 111 -7.27 -3.93 4.93
C LEU A 111 -7.83 -2.56 5.32
N ARG A 112 -7.63 -1.53 4.47
CA ARG A 112 -8.12 -0.18 4.75
C ARG A 112 -9.63 -0.16 5.02
N GLU A 113 -10.37 -0.96 4.26
CA GLU A 113 -11.80 -1.18 4.43
C GLU A 113 -12.06 -2.69 4.44
N PRO A 114 -13.05 -3.19 5.20
CA PRO A 114 -13.45 -4.58 5.13
C PRO A 114 -13.91 -4.96 3.72
N SER A 115 -13.25 -5.92 3.08
CA SER A 115 -13.47 -6.21 1.65
C SER A 115 -13.67 -7.69 1.36
N LYS A 116 -14.48 -7.98 0.34
CA LYS A 116 -14.50 -9.31 -0.29
C LYS A 116 -13.26 -9.46 -1.16
N VAL A 117 -12.56 -10.58 -1.02
CA VAL A 117 -11.35 -10.89 -1.80
C VAL A 117 -11.74 -11.89 -2.87
N SER A 118 -11.51 -11.55 -4.15
CA SER A 118 -11.76 -12.48 -5.25
C SER A 118 -10.58 -13.40 -5.51
N SER A 119 -9.35 -12.88 -5.45
CA SER A 119 -8.14 -13.67 -5.63
C SER A 119 -6.93 -13.07 -4.92
N ILE A 120 -5.95 -13.94 -4.68
CA ILE A 120 -4.65 -13.63 -4.11
C ILE A 120 -3.60 -14.01 -5.16
N THR A 121 -2.71 -13.08 -5.51
CA THR A 121 -1.58 -13.34 -6.40
C THR A 121 -0.27 -13.11 -5.66
N CYS A 122 0.66 -14.05 -5.72
CA CYS A 122 2.02 -13.87 -5.22
C CYS A 122 2.98 -13.85 -6.42
N ASP A 123 3.79 -12.80 -6.53
CA ASP A 123 4.69 -12.58 -7.67
C ASP A 123 5.97 -11.86 -7.19
N PRO A 124 7.18 -12.40 -7.46
CA PRO A 124 8.44 -11.74 -7.09
C PRO A 124 8.67 -10.37 -7.76
N LYS A 125 7.93 -10.07 -8.83
CA LYS A 125 7.96 -8.77 -9.50
C LYS A 125 7.20 -7.69 -8.73
N PHE A 126 6.30 -8.06 -7.81
CA PHE A 126 5.63 -7.08 -6.98
C PHE A 126 6.62 -6.34 -6.08
N LYS A 127 6.48 -5.02 -6.04
CA LYS A 127 7.34 -4.12 -5.27
C LYS A 127 6.47 -3.29 -4.33
N LYS A 128 7.07 -2.91 -3.20
CA LYS A 128 6.49 -1.95 -2.28
C LYS A 128 6.23 -0.64 -3.01
N ILE A 129 5.07 -0.04 -2.82
CA ILE A 129 4.82 1.31 -3.34
C ILE A 129 5.74 2.30 -2.59
N SER A 130 6.39 3.19 -3.33
CA SER A 130 7.20 4.26 -2.74
C SER A 130 6.32 5.23 -1.96
N PRO A 131 6.70 5.71 -0.77
CA PRO A 131 5.96 6.75 -0.06
C PRO A 131 5.70 8.01 -0.89
N ASP A 132 6.58 8.31 -1.84
CA ASP A 132 6.50 9.48 -2.73
C ASP A 132 5.74 9.18 -4.04
N ASP A 133 5.14 7.99 -4.19
CA ASP A 133 4.36 7.62 -5.37
C ASP A 133 3.10 8.50 -5.45
N ASP A 134 2.85 9.09 -6.61
CA ASP A 134 1.70 9.99 -6.84
C ASP A 134 0.35 9.31 -6.52
N ARG A 135 0.27 7.98 -6.60
CA ARG A 135 -0.95 7.23 -6.26
C ARG A 135 -1.30 7.27 -4.77
N LEU A 136 -0.33 7.58 -3.90
CA LEU A 136 -0.53 7.71 -2.45
C LEU A 136 -0.72 9.17 -1.99
N ASN A 137 -0.48 10.13 -2.87
CA ASN A 137 -0.31 11.54 -2.49
C ASN A 137 -1.36 12.44 -3.13
N LEU A 138 -1.48 13.64 -2.57
CA LEU A 138 -2.19 14.75 -3.17
C LEU A 138 -1.19 15.68 -3.80
N LYS A 139 -1.48 16.18 -5.01
CA LYS A 139 -0.62 17.15 -5.70
C LYS A 139 -1.42 18.32 -6.20
N VAL A 140 -1.03 19.52 -5.81
CA VAL A 140 -1.56 20.75 -6.41
C VAL A 140 -0.56 21.25 -7.44
N ILE A 141 -1.02 21.36 -8.68
CA ILE A 141 -0.26 21.84 -9.83
C ILE A 141 -0.80 23.22 -10.20
N LEU A 142 0.08 24.22 -10.21
CA LEU A 142 -0.21 25.57 -10.68
C LEU A 142 0.53 25.80 -11.98
N SER A 143 -0.13 26.33 -13.00
CA SER A 143 0.51 26.51 -14.31
C SER A 143 0.12 27.82 -15.00
N ASN A 144 1.04 28.34 -15.81
CA ASN A 144 0.80 29.35 -16.82
C ASN A 144 1.64 29.03 -18.05
N ILE A 145 1.00 28.47 -19.07
CA ILE A 145 1.68 28.05 -20.30
C ILE A 145 2.27 29.21 -21.10
N LEU A 146 1.70 30.42 -20.97
CA LEU A 146 2.18 31.59 -21.71
C LEU A 146 3.53 32.11 -21.19
N THR A 147 3.77 31.90 -19.89
CA THR A 147 5.01 32.33 -19.21
C THR A 147 5.88 31.15 -18.80
N GLU A 148 5.54 29.94 -19.26
CA GLU A 148 6.20 28.66 -18.89
C GLU A 148 6.38 28.49 -17.37
N THR A 149 5.48 29.08 -16.58
CA THR A 149 5.58 29.08 -15.11
C THR A 149 4.79 27.92 -14.55
N THR A 150 5.44 27.04 -13.80
CA THR A 150 4.80 25.90 -13.14
C THR A 150 5.24 25.78 -11.68
N SER A 151 4.36 25.25 -10.83
CA SER A 151 4.66 24.85 -9.46
C SER A 151 3.91 23.56 -9.16
N GLN A 152 4.56 22.63 -8.48
CA GLN A 152 3.96 21.39 -8.00
C GLN A 152 4.21 21.25 -6.51
N THR A 153 3.14 21.13 -5.74
CA THR A 153 3.20 21.09 -4.29
C THR A 153 2.44 19.86 -3.79
N ASP A 154 3.15 18.99 -3.06
CA ASP A 154 2.58 17.77 -2.51
C ASP A 154 1.92 18.05 -1.15
N PHE A 155 0.83 17.33 -0.85
CA PHE A 155 0.08 17.44 0.40
C PHE A 155 -0.19 16.06 0.98
N LYS A 156 -0.27 16.00 2.30
CA LYS A 156 -0.75 14.84 3.04
C LYS A 156 -2.26 14.74 2.92
N ALA A 157 -2.74 13.58 2.52
CA ALA A 157 -4.15 13.33 2.39
C ALA A 157 -4.91 13.26 3.72
N GLY A 158 -6.17 13.70 3.70
CA GLY A 158 -7.12 13.49 4.82
C GLY A 158 -6.86 14.37 6.05
N VAL A 159 -5.96 15.34 5.96
CA VAL A 159 -5.68 16.31 7.03
C VAL A 159 -5.75 17.73 6.50
N LEU A 160 -5.95 18.69 7.41
CA LEU A 160 -5.78 20.10 7.09
C LEU A 160 -4.29 20.40 6.93
N GLU A 161 -3.90 20.88 5.75
CA GLU A 161 -2.54 21.32 5.48
C GLU A 161 -2.54 22.65 4.74
N LYS A 162 -1.54 23.49 5.05
CA LYS A 162 -1.40 24.84 4.51
C LYS A 162 0.07 25.07 4.18
N THR A 163 0.36 25.37 2.92
CA THR A 163 1.73 25.67 2.49
C THR A 163 1.73 26.67 1.33
N SER A 164 2.87 27.26 1.04
CA SER A 164 3.06 28.08 -0.16
C SER A 164 3.38 27.19 -1.36
N PRO A 165 3.15 27.67 -2.60
CA PRO A 165 3.59 26.96 -3.80
C PRO A 165 5.10 26.70 -3.76
N ASN A 166 5.52 25.50 -4.17
CA ASN A 166 6.93 25.20 -4.36
C ASN A 166 7.49 25.97 -5.57
N GLY A 167 8.47 26.85 -5.33
CA GLY A 167 9.13 27.62 -6.38
C GLY A 167 8.59 29.04 -6.50
N SER A 168 7.98 29.37 -7.64
CA SER A 168 7.42 30.71 -7.88
C SER A 168 6.06 30.88 -7.20
N VAL A 169 5.65 32.14 -6.97
CA VAL A 169 4.27 32.49 -6.57
C VAL A 169 3.40 32.89 -7.77
N GLY A 170 3.91 32.72 -9.00
CA GLY A 170 3.19 32.99 -10.24
C GLY A 170 3.61 34.31 -10.92
N PRO A 171 2.75 34.86 -11.81
CA PRO A 171 1.32 34.59 -11.91
C PRO A 171 0.97 33.26 -12.61
N TYR A 172 -0.09 32.62 -12.13
CA TYR A 172 -0.65 31.38 -12.64
C TYR A 172 -1.98 31.60 -13.34
N LYS A 173 -2.31 30.74 -14.30
CA LYS A 173 -3.56 30.77 -15.06
C LYS A 173 -4.48 29.60 -14.74
N THR A 174 -3.91 28.46 -14.33
CA THR A 174 -4.67 27.27 -13.96
C THR A 174 -4.18 26.66 -12.65
N VAL A 175 -5.06 25.87 -12.04
CA VAL A 175 -4.78 25.02 -10.88
C VAL A 175 -5.43 23.66 -11.04
N GLU A 176 -4.68 22.60 -10.77
CA GLU A 176 -5.18 21.22 -10.76
C GLU A 176 -4.88 20.59 -9.41
N LEU A 177 -5.86 19.92 -8.83
CA LEU A 177 -5.61 18.96 -7.76
C LEU A 177 -5.59 17.58 -8.39
N LYS A 178 -4.51 16.82 -8.17
CA LYS A 178 -4.46 15.39 -8.46
C LYS A 178 -4.55 14.62 -7.14
N VAL A 179 -5.53 13.72 -7.06
CA VAL A 179 -5.70 12.83 -5.92
C VAL A 179 -5.28 11.43 -6.35
N GLY A 180 -4.22 10.90 -5.73
CA GLY A 180 -3.77 9.54 -6.01
C GLY A 180 -4.86 8.51 -5.75
N GLU A 181 -4.95 7.46 -6.58
CA GLU A 181 -6.01 6.44 -6.51
C GLU A 181 -6.08 5.70 -5.15
N PHE A 182 -4.99 5.68 -4.39
CA PHE A 182 -4.90 5.05 -3.08
C PHE A 182 -4.92 6.06 -1.94
N VAL A 183 -5.26 7.32 -2.19
CA VAL A 183 -5.61 8.28 -1.14
C VAL A 183 -6.94 7.88 -0.48
N ALA A 184 -7.00 7.90 0.85
CA ALA A 184 -8.21 7.51 1.58
C ALA A 184 -9.39 8.47 1.35
N VAL A 185 -9.13 9.77 1.21
CA VAL A 185 -10.16 10.80 1.02
C VAL A 185 -10.15 11.24 -0.44
N GLN A 186 -10.81 10.48 -1.31
CA GLN A 186 -10.93 10.79 -2.75
C GLN A 186 -11.71 12.09 -3.02
N THR A 187 -12.51 12.54 -2.06
CA THR A 187 -13.29 13.79 -2.13
C THR A 187 -12.52 15.01 -1.62
N GLN A 188 -11.21 14.89 -1.40
CA GLN A 188 -10.38 15.99 -0.91
C GLN A 188 -10.55 17.23 -1.80
N ARG A 189 -10.67 18.40 -1.17
CA ARG A 189 -10.66 19.69 -1.85
C ARG A 189 -9.53 20.56 -1.32
N CYS A 190 -9.13 21.51 -2.14
CA CYS A 190 -8.17 22.54 -1.80
C CYS A 190 -8.71 23.93 -2.18
N GLN A 191 -8.10 24.95 -1.65
CA GLN A 191 -8.34 26.36 -1.92
C GLN A 191 -6.99 27.04 -2.07
N VAL A 192 -6.91 28.05 -2.93
CA VAL A 192 -5.73 28.91 -3.02
C VAL A 192 -6.07 30.32 -2.58
N LEU A 193 -5.12 30.97 -1.93
CA LEU A 193 -5.22 32.33 -1.42
C LEU A 193 -4.25 33.25 -2.15
N ASP A 194 -4.69 34.48 -2.41
CA ASP A 194 -3.84 35.55 -2.90
C ASP A 194 -2.94 36.14 -1.79
N LYS A 195 -2.12 37.13 -2.14
CA LYS A 195 -1.23 37.83 -1.19
C LYS A 195 -1.98 38.58 -0.07
N ALA A 196 -3.24 38.94 -0.29
CA ALA A 196 -4.08 39.56 0.73
C ALA A 196 -4.76 38.52 1.65
N GLY A 197 -4.52 37.22 1.43
CA GLY A 197 -5.13 36.13 2.15
C GLY A 197 -6.57 35.84 1.73
N LYS A 198 -7.03 36.35 0.58
CA LYS A 198 -8.38 36.13 0.08
C LYS A 198 -8.43 34.89 -0.81
N PRO A 199 -9.48 34.05 -0.70
CA PRO A 199 -9.72 32.96 -1.63
C PRO A 199 -9.78 33.43 -3.08
N VAL A 200 -9.11 32.71 -3.96
CA VAL A 200 -9.16 32.96 -5.40
C VAL A 200 -10.25 32.10 -6.03
N THR A 201 -11.09 32.74 -6.84
CA THR A 201 -12.12 32.06 -7.62
C THR A 201 -11.51 31.26 -8.77
N VAL A 202 -11.97 30.03 -8.92
CA VAL A 202 -11.57 29.07 -9.96
C VAL A 202 -12.79 28.63 -10.76
N LYS A 203 -12.59 28.27 -12.03
CA LYS A 203 -13.64 27.85 -12.96
C LYS A 203 -13.31 26.55 -13.66
N ARG A 204 -14.28 25.64 -13.75
CA ARG A 204 -14.17 24.41 -14.55
C ARG A 204 -15.54 23.97 -15.04
N ASN A 205 -15.65 23.66 -16.33
CA ASN A 205 -16.90 23.19 -16.96
C ASN A 205 -18.13 24.05 -16.63
N GLY A 206 -17.96 25.38 -16.64
CA GLY A 206 -19.03 26.34 -16.32
C GLY A 206 -19.32 26.53 -14.82
N VAL A 207 -18.74 25.72 -13.95
CA VAL A 207 -18.85 25.88 -12.48
C VAL A 207 -17.78 26.85 -12.01
N THR A 208 -18.19 27.78 -11.15
CA THR A 208 -17.32 28.75 -10.47
C THR A 208 -17.31 28.44 -8.98
N ASP A 209 -16.16 28.36 -8.33
CA ASP A 209 -16.02 28.00 -6.92
C ASP A 209 -14.78 28.70 -6.32
N ILE A 210 -14.63 28.70 -5.00
CA ILE A 210 -13.41 29.13 -4.28
C ILE A 210 -12.62 27.95 -3.70
N THR A 211 -13.13 26.74 -3.88
CA THR A 211 -12.46 25.47 -3.61
C THR A 211 -12.46 24.64 -4.89
N PHE A 212 -11.47 23.77 -5.05
CA PHE A 212 -11.36 22.86 -6.18
C PHE A 212 -11.08 21.44 -5.71
N ALA A 213 -11.61 20.49 -6.47
CA ALA A 213 -11.34 19.06 -6.34
C ALA A 213 -10.73 18.53 -7.63
N ASP A 214 -10.09 17.36 -7.57
CA ASP A 214 -9.65 16.63 -8.76
C ASP A 214 -10.85 16.32 -9.65
N GLY A 215 -11.74 15.42 -9.23
CA GLY A 215 -12.94 15.07 -10.00
C GLY A 215 -12.67 14.54 -11.41
N GLY A 216 -11.42 14.22 -11.77
CA GLY A 216 -11.04 13.61 -13.05
C GLY A 216 -11.29 14.46 -14.29
N ALA A 217 -11.56 15.77 -14.13
CA ALA A 217 -11.92 16.67 -15.23
C ALA A 217 -10.79 17.65 -15.62
N GLY A 218 -9.57 17.40 -15.13
CA GLY A 218 -8.40 18.22 -15.39
C GLY A 218 -8.42 19.56 -14.66
N GLU A 219 -7.67 20.53 -15.20
CA GLU A 219 -7.37 21.79 -14.53
C GLU A 219 -8.61 22.70 -14.35
N TRP A 220 -8.57 23.51 -13.30
CA TRP A 220 -9.43 24.67 -13.11
C TRP A 220 -8.70 25.93 -13.60
N THR A 221 -9.45 26.90 -14.12
CA THR A 221 -8.91 28.15 -14.63
C THR A 221 -9.19 29.31 -13.69
N PHE A 222 -8.23 30.20 -13.48
CA PHE A 222 -8.45 31.45 -12.76
C PHE A 222 -9.15 32.49 -13.65
N ASN A 223 -9.86 33.44 -13.05
CA ASN A 223 -10.50 34.54 -13.80
C ASN A 223 -9.49 35.49 -14.46
N ALA A 224 -8.28 35.57 -13.91
CA ALA A 224 -7.16 36.31 -14.44
C ALA A 224 -5.85 35.66 -13.96
N ASP A 225 -4.75 35.99 -14.61
CA ASP A 225 -3.40 35.58 -14.19
C ASP A 225 -3.14 36.05 -12.74
N THR A 226 -3.00 35.10 -11.81
CA THR A 226 -3.07 35.36 -10.37
C THR A 226 -1.80 34.89 -9.65
N LYS A 227 -1.29 35.71 -8.72
CA LYS A 227 -0.22 35.29 -7.80
C LYS A 227 -0.80 34.56 -6.60
N ILE A 228 -0.27 33.38 -6.30
CA ILE A 228 -0.75 32.51 -5.22
C ILE A 228 0.26 32.53 -4.08
N GLU A 229 -0.20 32.96 -2.90
CA GLU A 229 0.63 33.04 -1.69
C GLU A 229 0.56 31.74 -0.89
N LYS A 230 -0.62 31.13 -0.83
CA LYS A 230 -0.90 29.96 0.00
C LYS A 230 -1.91 29.04 -0.66
N ILE A 231 -1.70 27.75 -0.45
CA ILE A 231 -2.60 26.66 -0.82
C ILE A 231 -3.03 26.00 0.49
N ILE A 232 -4.32 25.71 0.60
CA ILE A 232 -4.94 25.06 1.76
C ILE A 232 -5.69 23.83 1.26
N CYS A 233 -5.35 22.65 1.74
CA CYS A 233 -6.11 21.43 1.50
C CYS A 233 -6.74 21.00 2.82
N ASP A 234 -8.07 20.87 2.84
CA ASP A 234 -8.83 20.47 4.03
C ASP A 234 -9.95 19.48 3.62
N PRO A 235 -10.01 18.27 4.20
CA PRO A 235 -11.09 17.33 3.91
C PRO A 235 -12.48 17.86 4.30
N LYS A 236 -12.57 18.93 5.10
CA LYS A 236 -13.82 19.58 5.49
C LYS A 236 -14.32 20.59 4.47
N PHE A 237 -13.50 20.96 3.48
CA PHE A 237 -13.97 21.82 2.41
C PHE A 237 -15.07 21.14 1.60
N VAL A 238 -16.16 21.87 1.39
CA VAL A 238 -17.27 21.49 0.53
C VAL A 238 -17.23 22.36 -0.71
N ALA A 239 -17.92 21.95 -1.78
CA ALA A 239 -18.12 22.84 -2.92
C ALA A 239 -18.85 24.10 -2.45
N ASP A 240 -18.36 25.27 -2.86
CA ASP A 240 -18.95 26.57 -2.56
C ASP A 240 -19.16 27.34 -3.87
N PRO A 241 -20.13 26.92 -4.70
CA PRO A 241 -20.36 27.52 -5.99
C PRO A 241 -20.75 28.99 -5.84
N GLN A 242 -20.08 29.85 -6.62
CA GLN A 242 -20.35 31.29 -6.66
C GLN A 242 -21.28 31.66 -7.82
#